data_AF-A0A4R4YH68-F1
#
_entry.id   AF-A0A4R4YH68-F1
#
_cell.length_a   1.000
_cell.length_b   1.000
_cell.length_c   1.000
_cell.angle_alpha   90.00
_cell.angle_beta   90.00
_cell.angle_gamma   90.00
#
_symmetry.space_group_name_H-M   'P 1'
#
loop_
_entity.id
_entity.type
_entity.pdbx_description
1 polymer ?
#
loop_
_entity_poly.entity_id
_entity_poly.type
_entity_poly.pdbx_seq_one_letter_code
_entity_poly.pdbx_strand_id
1 'polypeptide(L)'
;MDIDEGEITEKRDGFLIKVVSVLEDGQAFLGRTTNGNSVRLSLGGPVDLARGDVVLAGDDWWERMPADAWADESLVGIVRRILDDGIVIEVGTVMRLLRGAPSLPVVLGNTVEFNEIDGITRIISDTPLRFRNEGVDDENLKEYLVERNESSPLTFESFGGYREVRNRAVELIETQLNKRENLLKIGARPIKGVLFTGPPGTGKTHLARIIASESKAAFFLVSGPSIVSKWLGDSEDTLRRIFAAAESEPRAIIFFDEIDSIAEKRTDDSHEASKRLVAQLLTLLDGFDQRSSNVVVIAATNRIDNVDEALLRPGRFDWEIEFELPTVEDRLEILQVDAERKRTIGKLPLQDIAEMTEGWSGARLASLWTEAALIAAGDDRSSISDEDLAQAFERVNRRPTREVKEGNEKA
;
A
#
# COMPACT_ATOMS: atom_id res chain seq x y z
N MET A 1 32.52 -17.48 -28.73
CA MET A 1 33.38 -18.22 -27.80
C MET A 1 32.42 -19.12 -27.07
N ASP A 2 32.17 -20.27 -27.68
CA ASP A 2 31.16 -21.23 -27.25
C ASP A 2 31.58 -21.79 -25.90
N ILE A 3 30.67 -21.71 -24.94
CA ILE A 3 30.85 -22.34 -23.64
C ILE A 3 30.55 -23.82 -23.86
N ASP A 4 31.59 -24.62 -23.70
CA ASP A 4 31.58 -26.07 -23.78
C ASP A 4 30.57 -26.62 -22.77
N GLU A 5 29.41 -27.08 -23.26
CA GLU A 5 28.45 -27.85 -22.46
C GLU A 5 29.06 -29.22 -22.19
N GLY A 6 29.92 -29.27 -21.18
CA GLY A 6 30.46 -30.51 -20.64
C GLY A 6 29.32 -31.46 -20.29
N GLU A 7 29.42 -32.67 -20.84
CA GLU A 7 28.49 -33.79 -20.67
C GLU A 7 27.94 -33.88 -19.24
N ILE A 8 26.64 -33.57 -19.07
CA ILE A 8 25.90 -33.92 -17.87
C ILE A 8 25.78 -35.45 -17.86
N THR A 9 26.70 -36.08 -17.15
CA THR A 9 26.74 -37.52 -16.91
C THR A 9 25.64 -37.85 -15.89
N GLU A 10 24.66 -38.68 -16.29
CA GLU A 10 23.58 -39.28 -15.48
C GLU A 10 22.97 -38.42 -14.34
N LYS A 11 21.72 -37.96 -14.52
CA LYS A 11 20.89 -37.52 -13.38
C LYS A 11 20.70 -38.69 -12.40
N ARG A 12 21.28 -38.58 -11.20
CA ARG A 12 21.05 -39.50 -10.09
C ARG A 12 20.24 -38.79 -9.03
N ASP A 13 19.11 -39.38 -8.63
CA ASP A 13 18.27 -38.85 -7.57
C ASP A 13 18.93 -39.08 -6.21
N GLY A 14 18.91 -38.07 -5.35
CA GLY A 14 19.51 -38.12 -4.02
C GLY A 14 18.98 -37.03 -3.11
N PHE A 15 19.27 -37.15 -1.82
CA PHE A 15 18.93 -36.15 -0.82
C PHE A 15 20.15 -35.31 -0.48
N LEU A 16 19.97 -33.99 -0.51
CA LEU A 16 20.97 -33.06 -0.01
C LEU A 16 21.00 -33.17 1.52
N ILE A 17 22.20 -33.32 2.09
CA ILE A 17 22.46 -33.50 3.52
C ILE A 17 23.59 -32.56 3.95
N LYS A 18 23.37 -31.72 4.96
CA LYS A 18 24.41 -30.87 5.57
C LYS A 18 25.00 -31.60 6.79
N VAL A 19 26.32 -31.75 6.85
CA VAL A 19 27.04 -32.48 7.90
C VAL A 19 26.98 -31.71 9.22
N VAL A 20 26.45 -32.33 10.27
CA VAL A 20 26.35 -31.74 11.63
C VAL A 20 27.52 -32.18 12.51
N SER A 21 27.92 -33.45 12.43
CA SER A 21 29.08 -33.98 13.16
C SER A 21 29.62 -35.24 12.50
N VAL A 22 30.94 -35.39 12.44
CA VAL A 22 31.59 -36.63 12.00
C VAL A 22 31.90 -37.50 13.21
N LEU A 23 31.66 -38.81 13.11
CA LEU A 23 31.92 -39.77 14.19
C LEU A 23 33.44 -40.06 14.29
N GLU A 24 33.90 -40.54 15.45
CA GLU A 24 35.33 -40.63 15.81
C GLU A 24 36.20 -41.43 14.81
N ASP A 25 35.61 -42.33 14.02
CA ASP A 25 36.30 -43.15 13.03
C ASP A 25 36.35 -42.52 11.62
N GLY A 26 35.65 -41.40 11.40
CA GLY A 26 35.50 -40.76 10.09
C GLY A 26 34.70 -41.58 9.08
N GLN A 27 34.11 -42.71 9.49
CA GLN A 27 33.42 -43.65 8.61
C GLN A 27 31.91 -43.41 8.56
N ALA A 28 31.41 -42.51 9.39
CA ALA A 28 30.03 -42.08 9.37
C ALA A 28 29.89 -40.66 9.90
N PHE A 29 28.82 -39.99 9.48
CA PHE A 29 28.47 -38.67 9.99
C PHE A 29 26.99 -38.59 10.33
N LEU A 30 26.65 -37.68 11.25
CA LEU A 30 25.28 -37.22 11.47
C LEU A 30 25.07 -35.97 10.62
N GLY A 31 24.03 -35.97 9.81
CA GLY A 31 23.65 -34.87 8.95
C GLY A 31 22.18 -34.50 9.10
N ARG A 32 21.81 -33.38 8.50
CA ARG A 32 20.41 -32.95 8.37
C ARG A 32 20.03 -32.84 6.91
N THR A 33 18.82 -33.26 6.57
CA THR A 33 18.21 -33.09 5.25
C THR A 33 17.49 -31.75 5.14
N THR A 34 17.19 -31.29 3.92
CA THR A 34 16.56 -29.98 3.65
C THR A 34 15.17 -29.82 4.29
N ASN A 35 14.52 -30.93 4.64
CA ASN A 35 13.25 -30.95 5.39
C ASN A 35 13.43 -31.05 6.92
N GLY A 36 14.64 -30.85 7.44
CA GLY A 36 14.94 -30.76 8.88
C GLY A 36 15.13 -32.11 9.59
N ASN A 37 14.99 -33.23 8.89
CA ASN A 37 15.21 -34.55 9.51
C ASN A 37 16.70 -34.78 9.78
N SER A 38 17.00 -35.49 10.88
CA SER A 38 18.36 -35.93 11.18
C SER A 38 18.60 -37.31 10.58
N VAL A 39 19.72 -37.47 9.89
CA VAL A 39 20.13 -38.71 9.22
C VAL A 39 21.52 -39.10 9.67
N ARG A 40 21.78 -40.39 9.79
CA ARG A 40 23.14 -40.93 9.98
C ARG A 40 23.53 -41.62 8.68
N LEU A 41 24.66 -41.23 8.10
CA LEU A 41 25.16 -41.81 6.87
C LEU A 41 26.50 -42.49 7.11
N SER A 42 26.61 -43.74 6.65
CA SER A 42 27.85 -44.53 6.68
C SER A 42 28.56 -44.40 5.34
N LEU A 43 29.83 -44.03 5.36
CA LEU A 43 30.61 -43.61 4.20
C LEU A 43 31.41 -44.75 3.54
N GLY A 44 31.36 -45.96 4.11
CA GLY A 44 32.08 -47.14 3.60
C GLY A 44 33.61 -47.12 3.85
N GLY A 45 34.14 -46.03 4.40
CA GLY A 45 35.55 -45.83 4.76
C GLY A 45 35.77 -44.44 5.36
N PRO A 46 36.96 -44.14 5.90
CA PRO A 46 37.25 -42.82 6.47
C PRO A 46 37.31 -41.74 5.37
N VAL A 47 36.59 -40.64 5.59
CA VAL A 47 36.50 -39.51 4.65
C VAL A 47 36.80 -38.21 5.39
N ASP A 48 37.50 -37.29 4.73
CA ASP A 48 37.82 -35.96 5.23
C ASP A 48 36.64 -34.99 5.13
N LEU A 49 35.53 -35.27 5.81
CA LEU A 49 34.38 -34.35 5.91
C LEU A 49 34.48 -33.50 7.19
N ALA A 50 34.01 -32.26 7.10
CA ALA A 50 33.88 -31.35 8.23
C ALA A 50 32.42 -31.02 8.52
N ARG A 51 32.14 -30.54 9.73
CA ARG A 51 30.85 -29.92 10.05
C ARG A 51 30.61 -28.74 9.09
N GLY A 52 29.41 -28.70 8.49
CA GLY A 52 29.02 -27.68 7.52
C GLY A 52 29.15 -28.12 6.06
N ASP A 53 29.89 -29.20 5.77
CA ASP A 53 29.98 -29.74 4.42
C ASP A 53 28.60 -30.19 3.91
N VAL A 54 28.36 -30.03 2.61
CA VAL A 54 27.14 -30.46 1.95
C VAL A 54 27.44 -31.73 1.17
N VAL A 55 26.57 -32.74 1.33
CA VAL A 55 26.67 -34.04 0.67
C VAL A 55 25.36 -34.32 -0.05
N LEU A 56 25.42 -34.81 -1.29
CA LEU A 56 24.28 -35.43 -1.96
C LEU A 56 24.39 -36.94 -1.77
N ALA A 57 23.35 -37.59 -1.26
CA ALA A 57 23.37 -39.04 -1.02
C ALA A 57 22.13 -39.75 -1.57
N GLY A 58 22.36 -40.88 -2.25
CA GLY A 58 21.34 -41.84 -2.64
C GLY A 58 21.43 -43.14 -1.81
N ASP A 59 20.77 -44.19 -2.28
CA ASP A 59 20.63 -45.46 -1.53
C ASP A 59 21.97 -46.18 -1.30
N ASP A 60 22.92 -46.07 -2.23
CA ASP A 60 24.22 -46.77 -2.20
C ASP A 60 25.41 -45.89 -2.62
N TRP A 61 25.21 -44.58 -2.75
CA TRP A 61 26.24 -43.63 -3.18
C TRP A 61 26.11 -42.29 -2.47
N TRP A 62 27.21 -41.56 -2.39
CA TRP A 62 27.21 -40.17 -1.93
C TRP A 62 28.33 -39.39 -2.62
N GLU A 63 28.17 -38.08 -2.70
CA GLU A 63 29.19 -37.15 -3.21
C GLU A 63 29.21 -35.83 -2.43
N ARG A 64 30.36 -35.17 -2.36
CA ARG A 64 30.47 -33.84 -1.76
C ARG A 64 29.97 -32.80 -2.75
N MET A 65 29.11 -31.91 -2.28
CA MET A 65 28.57 -30.81 -3.04
C MET A 65 29.24 -29.47 -2.68
N PRO A 66 29.22 -28.50 -3.61
CA PRO A 66 29.51 -27.11 -3.28
C PRO A 66 28.66 -26.61 -2.11
N ALA A 67 29.23 -25.73 -1.27
CA ALA A 67 28.56 -25.24 -0.07
C ALA A 67 27.27 -24.46 -0.38
N ASP A 68 27.21 -23.81 -1.55
CA ASP A 68 26.06 -23.07 -2.07
C ASP A 68 24.94 -23.96 -2.64
N ALA A 69 25.17 -25.27 -2.79
CA ALA A 69 24.11 -26.21 -3.15
C ALA A 69 23.04 -26.32 -2.06
N TRP A 70 23.36 -25.94 -0.82
CA TRP A 70 22.42 -25.87 0.29
C TRP A 70 21.83 -24.47 0.41
N ALA A 71 20.51 -24.35 0.19
CA ALA A 71 19.79 -23.10 0.42
C ALA A 71 19.69 -22.81 1.92
N ASP A 72 20.58 -21.99 2.46
CA ASP A 72 20.49 -21.52 3.86
C ASP A 72 19.37 -20.47 3.99
N GLU A 73 18.18 -20.91 4.42
CA GLU A 73 17.12 -20.01 4.90
C GLU A 73 17.50 -19.50 6.30
N SER A 74 18.34 -18.47 6.34
CA SER A 74 18.61 -17.74 7.59
C SER A 74 17.39 -16.91 7.97
N LEU A 75 16.98 -17.01 9.24
CA LEU A 75 15.89 -16.25 9.83
C LEU A 75 16.45 -15.14 10.71
N VAL A 76 15.66 -14.07 10.88
CA VAL A 76 15.97 -12.98 11.80
C VAL A 76 14.99 -13.01 12.96
N GLY A 77 15.49 -12.93 14.20
CA GLY A 77 14.65 -12.94 15.39
C GLY A 77 15.28 -12.30 16.62
N ILE A 78 14.49 -12.14 17.68
CA ILE A 78 14.91 -11.50 18.93
C ILE A 78 15.16 -12.56 20.00
N VAL A 79 16.30 -12.48 20.67
CA VAL A 79 16.66 -13.37 21.77
C VAL A 79 15.81 -13.03 23.00
N ARG A 80 14.88 -13.91 23.36
CA ARG A 80 13.95 -13.71 24.50
C ARG A 80 14.38 -14.41 25.76
N ARG A 81 15.09 -15.54 25.64
CA ARG A 81 15.60 -16.29 26.79
C ARG A 81 16.87 -17.04 26.43
N ILE A 82 17.81 -17.05 27.35
CA ILE A 82 19.00 -17.92 27.30
C ILE A 82 18.80 -18.97 28.38
N LEU A 83 18.86 -20.24 27.99
CA LEU A 83 18.74 -21.42 28.84
C LEU A 83 20.10 -22.10 28.95
N ASP A 84 20.24 -23.05 29.86
CA ASP A 84 21.48 -23.81 30.03
C ASP A 84 21.80 -24.70 28.80
N ASP A 85 20.78 -25.09 28.02
CA ASP A 85 20.88 -26.00 26.88
C ASP A 85 20.38 -25.41 25.53
N GLY A 86 20.11 -24.10 25.48
CA GLY A 86 19.63 -23.46 24.26
C GLY A 86 19.20 -22.00 24.40
N ILE A 87 18.67 -21.43 23.31
CA ILE A 87 18.22 -20.05 23.23
C ILE A 87 16.82 -20.01 22.63
N VAL A 88 15.92 -19.27 23.27
CA VAL A 88 14.59 -18.99 22.75
C VAL A 88 14.64 -17.69 21.95
N ILE A 89 14.29 -17.78 20.67
CA ILE A 89 14.27 -16.67 19.72
C ILE A 89 12.84 -16.44 19.24
N GLU A 90 12.38 -15.20 19.31
CA GLU A 90 11.11 -14.75 18.74
C GLU A 90 11.29 -14.39 17.27
N VAL A 91 10.48 -15.00 16.40
CA VAL A 91 10.41 -14.69 14.97
C VAL A 91 8.95 -14.33 14.64
N GLY A 92 8.67 -13.05 14.44
CA GLY A 92 7.30 -12.56 14.32
C GLY A 92 6.50 -12.85 15.60
N THR A 93 5.45 -13.67 15.51
CA THR A 93 4.61 -14.09 16.65
C THR A 93 5.00 -15.46 17.22
N VAL A 94 5.99 -16.13 16.65
CA VAL A 94 6.35 -17.51 17.00
C VAL A 94 7.63 -17.53 17.82
N MET A 95 7.63 -18.32 18.89
CA MET A 95 8.84 -18.61 19.68
C MET A 95 9.51 -19.87 19.14
N ARG A 96 10.79 -19.80 18.82
CA ARG A 96 11.63 -20.93 18.38
C ARG A 96 12.72 -21.21 19.42
N LEU A 97 13.01 -22.49 19.66
CA LEU A 97 14.12 -22.92 20.51
C LEU A 97 15.27 -23.40 19.63
N LEU A 98 16.39 -22.67 19.65
CA LEU A 98 17.67 -23.17 19.17
C LEU A 98 18.35 -23.96 20.28
N ARG A 99 18.76 -25.19 20.00
CA ARG A 99 19.46 -26.03 20.97
C ARG A 99 20.97 -25.86 20.84
N GLY A 100 21.67 -25.93 21.97
CA GLY A 100 23.12 -25.77 22.06
C GLY A 100 23.55 -24.39 22.54
N ALA A 101 24.79 -24.30 23.02
CA ALA A 101 25.37 -23.04 23.47
C ALA A 101 25.61 -22.10 22.27
N PRO A 102 25.37 -20.78 22.43
CA PRO A 102 25.62 -19.84 21.35
C PRO A 102 27.10 -19.78 21.00
N SER A 103 27.39 -19.78 19.70
CA SER A 103 28.72 -19.55 19.14
C SER A 103 29.21 -18.11 19.32
N LEU A 104 28.28 -17.17 19.53
CA LEU A 104 28.52 -15.74 19.70
C LEU A 104 28.11 -15.26 21.10
N PRO A 105 28.69 -14.17 21.64
CA PRO A 105 28.35 -13.63 22.95
C PRO A 105 27.00 -12.89 22.92
N VAL A 106 25.93 -13.65 22.77
CA VAL A 106 24.57 -13.14 22.64
C VAL A 106 23.99 -12.81 24.01
N VAL A 107 23.32 -11.67 24.12
CA VAL A 107 22.59 -11.25 25.32
C VAL A 107 21.08 -11.18 25.05
N LEU A 108 20.30 -11.16 26.14
CA LEU A 108 18.85 -10.98 26.06
C LEU A 108 18.52 -9.67 25.33
N GLY A 109 17.62 -9.77 24.35
CA GLY A 109 17.17 -8.64 23.55
C GLY A 109 17.96 -8.39 22.26
N ASN A 110 19.07 -9.10 22.00
CA ASN A 110 19.73 -8.97 20.69
C ASN A 110 18.80 -9.41 19.56
N THR A 111 18.84 -8.69 18.45
CA THR A 111 18.32 -9.18 17.16
C THR A 111 19.43 -9.94 16.46
N VAL A 112 19.14 -11.17 16.09
CA VAL A 112 20.12 -12.12 15.56
C VAL A 112 19.63 -12.74 14.27
N GLU A 113 20.57 -12.97 13.36
CA GLU A 113 20.42 -13.86 12.22
C GLU A 113 20.79 -15.28 12.67
N PHE A 114 19.96 -16.26 12.33
CA PHE A 114 20.18 -17.63 12.77
C PHE A 114 19.57 -18.64 11.80
N ASN A 115 20.06 -19.87 11.86
CA ASN A 115 19.42 -21.01 11.22
C ASN A 115 19.47 -22.22 12.18
N GLU A 116 18.76 -23.30 11.85
CA GLU A 116 18.67 -24.46 12.74
C GLU A 116 19.95 -25.33 12.80
N ILE A 117 20.95 -25.06 11.95
CA ILE A 117 22.13 -25.91 11.73
C ILE A 117 23.39 -25.27 12.36
N ASP A 118 23.63 -24.02 11.99
CA ASP A 118 24.77 -23.20 12.38
C ASP A 118 24.46 -22.37 13.64
N GLY A 119 23.19 -22.36 14.08
CA GLY A 119 22.73 -21.60 15.23
C GLY A 119 22.70 -20.11 14.89
N ILE A 120 23.13 -19.27 15.83
CA ILE A 120 23.20 -17.82 15.61
C ILE A 120 24.44 -17.52 14.77
N THR A 121 24.21 -17.06 13.54
CA THR A 121 25.26 -16.76 12.56
C THR A 121 25.76 -15.32 12.71
N ARG A 122 24.90 -14.40 13.13
CA ARG A 122 25.24 -12.98 13.26
C ARG A 122 24.37 -12.26 14.30
N ILE A 123 24.98 -11.36 15.07
CA ILE A 123 24.24 -10.35 15.83
C ILE A 123 24.00 -9.16 14.90
N ILE A 124 22.73 -8.89 14.60
CA ILE A 124 22.32 -7.79 13.71
C ILE A 124 22.22 -6.48 14.50
N SER A 125 21.69 -6.54 15.71
CA SER A 125 21.54 -5.39 16.59
C SER A 125 21.63 -5.78 18.06
N ASP A 126 22.26 -4.91 18.83
CA ASP A 126 22.42 -5.03 20.28
C ASP A 126 21.08 -4.82 21.01
N THR A 127 20.11 -4.21 20.34
CA THR A 127 18.77 -3.90 20.84
C THR A 127 17.69 -4.65 20.08
N PRO A 128 16.51 -4.93 20.69
CA PRO A 128 15.43 -5.60 19.99
C PRO A 128 14.90 -4.75 18.82
N LEU A 129 15.21 -5.15 17.60
CA LEU A 129 14.50 -4.70 16.40
C LEU A 129 13.18 -5.45 16.33
N ARG A 130 12.16 -4.92 17.02
CA ARG A 130 10.79 -5.40 16.88
C ARG A 130 10.23 -4.84 15.58
N PHE A 131 9.64 -5.69 14.74
CA PHE A 131 8.50 -5.22 13.96
C PHE A 131 7.42 -4.86 14.98
N ARG A 132 7.22 -3.55 15.14
CA ARG A 132 6.57 -2.88 16.27
C ARG A 132 5.10 -3.30 16.34
N ASN A 133 4.79 -4.28 17.19
CA ASN A 133 3.43 -4.67 17.54
C ASN A 133 3.25 -4.59 19.07
N GLU A 134 3.33 -3.37 19.60
CA GLU A 134 2.93 -3.01 20.96
C GLU A 134 2.47 -1.55 20.93
N GLY A 135 1.18 -1.32 21.14
CA GLY A 135 0.56 0.01 21.22
C GLY A 135 0.36 0.69 19.87
N VAL A 136 -0.77 1.38 19.73
CA VAL A 136 -0.97 2.38 18.67
C VAL A 136 0.10 3.46 18.88
N ASP A 137 1.28 3.25 18.30
CA ASP A 137 2.28 4.30 18.26
C ASP A 137 1.81 5.35 17.26
N ASP A 138 1.25 6.40 17.86
CA ASP A 138 0.71 7.62 17.26
C ASP A 138 1.68 8.27 16.26
N GLU A 139 2.98 7.95 16.34
CA GLU A 139 4.03 8.45 15.44
C GLU A 139 3.89 7.97 13.99
N ASN A 140 3.29 6.80 13.73
CA ASN A 140 3.10 6.29 12.36
C ASN A 140 1.73 6.61 11.77
N LEU A 141 0.72 7.01 12.58
CA LEU A 141 -0.61 7.36 12.06
C LEU A 141 -0.73 8.82 11.63
N LYS A 142 0.12 9.70 12.17
CA LYS A 142 0.17 11.12 11.78
C LYS A 142 0.43 11.33 10.29
N GLU A 143 1.12 10.41 9.62
CA GLU A 143 1.34 10.52 8.17
C GLU A 143 0.05 10.32 7.36
N TYR A 144 -0.93 9.60 7.92
CA TYR A 144 -2.22 9.35 7.29
C TYR A 144 -3.27 10.39 7.71
N LEU A 145 -3.16 10.95 8.91
CA LEU A 145 -4.05 12.00 9.38
C LEU A 145 -3.69 13.35 8.76
N VAL A 146 -4.57 13.88 7.92
CA VAL A 146 -4.36 15.20 7.31
C VAL A 146 -4.75 16.29 8.32
N GLU A 147 -3.79 17.14 8.65
CA GLU A 147 -4.01 18.30 9.50
C GLU A 147 -5.04 19.25 8.87
N ARG A 148 -5.98 19.71 9.69
CA ARG A 148 -6.97 20.70 9.26
C ARG A 148 -6.35 22.08 9.25
N ASN A 149 -6.46 22.78 8.13
CA ASN A 149 -6.10 24.18 8.05
C ASN A 149 -7.30 25.06 8.49
N GLU A 150 -7.32 25.46 9.77
CA GLU A 150 -8.40 26.30 10.31
C GLU A 150 -8.39 27.73 9.74
N SER A 151 -7.25 28.20 9.24
CA SER A 151 -7.12 29.58 8.72
C SER A 151 -7.76 29.80 7.36
N SER A 152 -7.95 28.73 6.59
CA SER A 152 -8.56 28.75 5.26
C SER A 152 -9.26 27.41 5.01
N PRO A 153 -10.43 27.17 5.63
CA PRO A 153 -11.14 25.92 5.48
C PRO A 153 -11.56 25.71 4.03
N LEU A 154 -11.42 24.47 3.56
CA LEU A 154 -11.94 24.08 2.25
C LEU A 154 -13.47 24.02 2.33
N THR A 155 -14.14 24.70 1.43
CA THR A 155 -15.60 24.74 1.35
C THR A 155 -16.08 24.23 0.01
N PHE A 156 -17.37 23.93 -0.09
CA PHE A 156 -17.94 23.58 -1.38
C PHE A 156 -17.88 24.71 -2.42
N GLU A 157 -17.81 25.98 -1.99
CA GLU A 157 -17.63 27.15 -2.89
C GLU A 157 -16.26 27.12 -3.56
N SER A 158 -15.31 26.43 -2.94
CA SER A 158 -13.96 26.24 -3.43
C SER A 158 -13.86 25.14 -4.53
N PHE A 159 -14.98 24.51 -4.89
CA PHE A 159 -15.09 23.47 -5.91
C PHE A 159 -16.07 23.89 -7.00
N GLY A 160 -15.53 24.35 -8.13
CA GLY A 160 -16.33 24.80 -9.27
C GLY A 160 -16.88 23.62 -10.09
N GLY A 161 -18.05 23.82 -10.67
CA GLY A 161 -18.73 22.85 -11.52
C GLY A 161 -19.33 21.68 -10.74
N TYR A 162 -19.69 20.64 -11.48
CA TYR A 162 -20.08 19.33 -10.98
C TYR A 162 -21.27 19.40 -10.01
N ARG A 163 -22.31 20.17 -10.38
CA ARG A 163 -23.45 20.46 -9.51
C ARG A 163 -24.10 19.21 -8.91
N GLU A 164 -24.28 18.16 -9.71
CA GLU A 164 -24.88 16.91 -9.24
C GLU A 164 -24.00 16.16 -8.23
N VAL A 165 -22.72 16.03 -8.54
CA VAL A 165 -21.68 15.46 -7.64
C VAL A 165 -21.65 16.24 -6.32
N ARG A 166 -21.66 17.58 -6.38
CA ARG A 166 -21.70 18.46 -5.21
C ARG A 166 -22.94 18.22 -4.37
N ASN A 167 -24.12 18.10 -4.99
CA ASN A 167 -25.36 17.82 -4.27
C ASN A 167 -25.32 16.46 -3.57
N ARG A 168 -24.78 15.42 -4.23
CA ARG A 168 -24.62 14.09 -3.63
C ARG A 168 -23.64 14.10 -2.46
N ALA A 169 -22.56 14.88 -2.54
CA ALA A 169 -21.63 15.09 -1.43
C ALA A 169 -22.26 15.84 -0.24
N VAL A 170 -23.09 16.87 -0.51
CA VAL A 170 -23.86 17.55 0.55
C VAL A 170 -24.85 16.59 1.20
N GLU A 171 -25.55 15.79 0.41
CA GLU A 171 -26.49 14.77 0.91
C GLU A 171 -25.79 13.73 1.79
N LEU A 172 -24.59 13.30 1.41
CA LEU A 172 -23.75 12.39 2.20
C LEU A 172 -23.50 12.97 3.60
N ILE A 173 -23.04 14.22 3.69
CA ILE A 173 -22.76 14.88 4.97
C ILE A 173 -24.05 15.01 5.79
N GLU A 174 -25.11 15.53 5.17
CA GLU A 174 -26.38 15.80 5.85
C GLU A 174 -27.03 14.54 6.40
N THR A 175 -27.05 13.47 5.62
CA THR A 175 -27.74 12.23 6.01
C THR A 175 -26.88 11.38 6.92
N GLN A 176 -25.62 11.12 6.56
CA GLN A 176 -24.80 10.10 7.23
C GLN A 176 -24.06 10.65 8.44
N LEU A 177 -23.59 11.88 8.39
CA LEU A 177 -22.79 12.48 9.47
C LEU A 177 -23.67 13.31 10.41
N ASN A 178 -24.50 14.21 9.86
CA ASN A 178 -25.28 15.15 10.66
C ASN A 178 -26.57 14.52 11.22
N LYS A 179 -27.31 13.74 10.42
CA LYS A 179 -28.62 13.15 10.81
C LYS A 179 -28.52 11.66 11.20
N ARG A 180 -27.33 11.20 11.57
CA ARG A 180 -27.04 9.80 11.92
C ARG A 180 -27.99 9.21 12.96
N GLU A 181 -28.24 9.93 14.06
CA GLU A 181 -29.16 9.46 15.11
C GLU A 181 -30.59 9.23 14.58
N ASN A 182 -31.03 10.07 13.64
CA ASN A 182 -32.35 9.93 13.04
C ASN A 182 -32.41 8.70 12.14
N LEU A 183 -31.36 8.41 11.37
CA LEU A 183 -31.24 7.16 10.60
C LEU A 183 -31.36 5.93 11.51
N LEU A 184 -30.64 5.93 12.64
CA LEU A 184 -30.69 4.82 13.60
C LEU A 184 -32.08 4.67 14.24
N LYS A 185 -32.74 5.78 14.60
CA LYS A 185 -34.09 5.78 15.20
C LYS A 185 -35.16 5.20 14.28
N ILE A 186 -35.07 5.42 12.98
CA ILE A 186 -36.01 4.85 12.00
C ILE A 186 -35.63 3.42 11.56
N GLY A 187 -34.59 2.82 12.16
CA GLY A 187 -34.13 1.47 11.86
C GLY A 187 -33.32 1.36 10.56
N ALA A 188 -32.95 2.49 9.94
CA ALA A 188 -32.06 2.50 8.80
C ALA A 188 -30.62 2.20 9.24
N ARG A 189 -29.85 1.60 8.34
CA ARG A 189 -28.42 1.40 8.54
C ARG A 189 -27.68 2.55 7.84
N PRO A 190 -26.77 3.26 8.52
CA PRO A 190 -25.85 4.17 7.86
C PRO A 190 -25.09 3.44 6.75
N ILE A 191 -24.79 4.13 5.65
CA ILE A 191 -23.97 3.55 4.58
C ILE A 191 -22.54 3.41 5.09
N LYS A 192 -21.82 2.40 4.60
CA LYS A 192 -20.43 2.18 5.03
C LYS A 192 -19.42 2.93 4.18
N GLY A 193 -19.65 2.87 2.87
CA GLY A 193 -18.68 3.27 1.88
C GLY A 193 -19.30 4.09 0.76
N VAL A 194 -18.55 5.06 0.26
CA VAL A 194 -18.83 5.77 -0.99
C VAL A 194 -17.67 5.55 -1.96
N LEU A 195 -17.96 5.20 -3.20
CA LEU A 195 -16.97 5.06 -4.25
C LEU A 195 -17.05 6.26 -5.21
N PHE A 196 -15.93 6.92 -5.42
CA PHE A 196 -15.75 7.97 -6.41
C PHE A 196 -15.09 7.38 -7.66
N THR A 197 -15.79 7.46 -8.79
CA THR A 197 -15.35 6.90 -10.07
C THR A 197 -15.14 8.00 -11.10
N GLY A 198 -14.43 7.68 -12.19
CA GLY A 198 -14.25 8.58 -13.33
C GLY A 198 -12.80 9.02 -13.60
N PRO A 199 -12.54 9.83 -14.64
CA PRO A 199 -11.19 10.10 -15.14
C PRO A 199 -10.27 10.80 -14.13
N PRO A 200 -8.93 10.73 -14.31
CA PRO A 200 -7.99 11.44 -13.46
C PRO A 200 -8.11 12.96 -13.62
N GLY A 201 -7.91 13.69 -12.53
CA GLY A 201 -7.92 15.16 -12.54
C GLY A 201 -9.30 15.81 -12.53
N THR A 202 -10.38 15.06 -12.29
CA THR A 202 -11.76 15.57 -12.13
C THR A 202 -12.08 16.05 -10.71
N GLY A 203 -11.12 15.95 -9.78
CA GLY A 203 -11.26 16.53 -8.44
C GLY A 203 -11.77 15.58 -7.34
N LYS A 204 -11.79 14.27 -7.55
CA LYS A 204 -12.18 13.26 -6.54
C LYS A 204 -11.53 13.47 -5.15
N THR A 205 -10.20 13.53 -5.11
CA THR A 205 -9.43 13.77 -3.87
C THR A 205 -9.71 15.16 -3.27
N HIS A 206 -9.95 16.16 -4.12
CA HIS A 206 -10.27 17.52 -3.66
C HIS A 206 -11.64 17.58 -3.00
N LEU A 207 -12.66 16.94 -3.60
CA LEU A 207 -14.00 16.86 -3.03
C LEU A 207 -14.00 16.10 -1.70
N ALA A 208 -13.25 14.99 -1.60
CA ALA A 208 -13.13 14.25 -0.34
C ALA A 208 -12.59 15.12 0.81
N ARG A 209 -11.58 15.96 0.54
CA ARG A 209 -11.05 16.93 1.51
C ARG A 209 -12.07 17.99 1.90
N ILE A 210 -12.86 18.48 0.94
CA ILE A 210 -13.97 19.42 1.21
C ILE A 210 -15.02 18.78 2.10
N ILE A 211 -15.44 17.54 1.80
CA ILE A 211 -16.42 16.81 2.61
C ILE A 211 -15.93 16.68 4.07
N ALA A 212 -14.66 16.34 4.27
CA ALA A 212 -14.08 16.24 5.61
C ALA A 212 -14.00 17.59 6.34
N SER A 213 -13.63 18.65 5.62
CA SER A 213 -13.58 20.01 6.14
C SER A 213 -14.96 20.52 6.57
N GLU A 214 -15.96 20.44 5.69
CA GLU A 214 -17.35 20.87 5.92
C GLU A 214 -18.03 20.08 7.03
N SER A 215 -17.80 18.76 7.08
CA SER A 215 -18.34 17.91 8.15
C SER A 215 -17.55 17.98 9.46
N LYS A 216 -16.42 18.69 9.49
CA LYS A 216 -15.47 18.73 10.61
C LYS A 216 -15.06 17.32 11.06
N ALA A 217 -14.88 16.40 10.11
CA ALA A 217 -14.47 15.02 10.32
C ALA A 217 -12.95 14.87 10.31
N ALA A 218 -12.41 14.01 11.18
CA ALA A 218 -10.99 13.63 11.10
C ALA A 218 -10.77 12.97 9.73
N PHE A 219 -9.70 13.35 9.02
CA PHE A 219 -9.49 12.92 7.63
C PHE A 219 -8.24 12.05 7.53
N PHE A 220 -8.44 10.75 7.36
CA PHE A 220 -7.38 9.78 7.16
C PHE A 220 -7.22 9.54 5.65
N LEU A 221 -6.11 9.98 5.07
CA LEU A 221 -5.78 9.83 3.66
C LEU A 221 -4.86 8.62 3.48
N VAL A 222 -5.34 7.61 2.76
CA VAL A 222 -4.57 6.41 2.41
C VAL A 222 -4.36 6.37 0.90
N SER A 223 -3.12 6.62 0.46
CA SER A 223 -2.73 6.44 -0.94
C SER A 223 -2.44 4.97 -1.22
N GLY A 224 -3.10 4.40 -2.22
CA GLY A 224 -2.96 2.99 -2.58
C GLY A 224 -1.52 2.54 -2.92
N PRO A 225 -0.77 3.25 -3.77
CA PRO A 225 0.64 2.93 -4.01
C PRO A 225 1.50 2.99 -2.73
N SER A 226 1.17 3.92 -1.83
CA SER A 226 1.93 4.12 -0.59
C SER A 226 1.69 2.99 0.43
N ILE A 227 0.49 2.41 0.47
CA ILE A 227 0.20 1.29 1.38
C ILE A 227 0.73 -0.04 0.83
N VAL A 228 0.73 -0.24 -0.50
CA VAL A 228 1.24 -1.47 -1.12
C VAL A 228 2.77 -1.56 -1.09
N SER A 229 3.47 -0.43 -1.16
CA SER A 229 4.94 -0.38 -1.16
C SER A 229 5.58 -0.57 0.23
N LYS A 230 4.82 -0.38 1.31
CA LYS A 230 5.26 -0.73 2.67
C LYS A 230 5.28 -2.26 2.81
N TRP A 231 6.28 -2.79 3.51
CA TRP A 231 6.54 -4.24 3.62
C TRP A 231 5.26 -5.05 3.88
N LEU A 232 5.13 -6.19 3.20
CA LEU A 232 3.89 -6.98 3.02
C LEU A 232 3.13 -7.42 4.29
N GLY A 233 3.72 -7.28 5.49
CA GLY A 233 3.04 -7.51 6.77
C GLY A 233 2.65 -6.23 7.53
N ASP A 234 3.36 -5.13 7.27
CA ASP A 234 3.15 -3.82 7.91
C ASP A 234 1.90 -3.12 7.37
N SER A 235 1.59 -3.36 6.09
CA SER A 235 0.45 -2.75 5.40
C SER A 235 -0.92 -3.20 5.93
N GLU A 236 -1.09 -4.49 6.27
CA GLU A 236 -2.34 -4.98 6.86
C GLU A 236 -2.57 -4.43 8.27
N ASP A 237 -1.51 -4.38 9.08
CA ASP A 237 -1.58 -3.86 10.44
C ASP A 237 -1.80 -2.35 10.45
N THR A 238 -1.16 -1.64 9.52
CA THR A 238 -1.40 -0.21 9.29
C THR A 238 -2.87 0.06 8.94
N LEU A 239 -3.48 -0.73 8.05
CA LEU A 239 -4.92 -0.61 7.76
C LEU A 239 -5.77 -0.82 9.02
N ARG A 240 -5.48 -1.85 9.83
CA ARG A 240 -6.18 -2.08 11.11
C ARG A 240 -6.07 -0.87 12.04
N ARG A 241 -4.87 -0.29 12.18
CA ARG A 241 -4.61 0.87 13.04
C ARG A 241 -5.35 2.12 12.55
N ILE A 242 -5.39 2.35 11.24
CA ILE A 242 -6.12 3.49 10.64
C ILE A 242 -7.62 3.38 10.96
N PHE A 243 -8.23 2.21 10.78
CA PHE A 243 -9.64 2.01 11.12
C PHE A 243 -9.90 2.19 12.62
N ALA A 244 -9.06 1.60 13.47
CA ALA A 244 -9.20 1.75 14.93
C ALA A 244 -9.06 3.22 15.38
N ALA A 245 -8.14 3.98 14.77
CA ALA A 245 -7.99 5.41 15.04
C ALA A 245 -9.17 6.24 14.51
N ALA A 246 -9.74 5.87 13.36
CA ALA A 246 -10.94 6.53 12.87
C ALA A 246 -12.16 6.26 13.75
N GLU A 247 -12.28 5.05 14.33
CA GLU A 247 -13.37 4.69 15.25
C GLU A 247 -13.28 5.40 16.61
N SER A 248 -12.08 5.80 17.05
CA SER A 248 -11.92 6.56 18.29
C SER A 248 -12.26 8.05 18.14
N GLU A 249 -12.38 8.54 16.91
CA GLU A 249 -12.77 9.92 16.63
C GLU A 249 -14.28 10.14 16.74
N PRO A 250 -14.76 11.31 17.20
CA PRO A 250 -16.19 11.62 17.25
C PRO A 250 -16.88 11.56 15.87
N ARG A 251 -16.10 11.81 14.81
CA ARG A 251 -16.49 11.70 13.40
C ARG A 251 -15.24 11.61 12.54
N ALA A 252 -15.18 10.64 11.65
CA ALA A 252 -14.02 10.45 10.77
C ALA A 252 -14.43 10.06 9.35
N ILE A 253 -13.55 10.41 8.42
CA ILE A 253 -13.57 9.97 7.03
C ILE A 253 -12.23 9.29 6.76
N ILE A 254 -12.30 8.05 6.28
CA ILE A 254 -11.15 7.33 5.74
C ILE A 254 -11.25 7.42 4.22
N PHE A 255 -10.31 8.11 3.58
CA PHE A 255 -10.25 8.26 2.13
C PHE A 255 -9.13 7.41 1.53
N PHE A 256 -9.52 6.42 0.72
CA PHE A 256 -8.60 5.62 -0.09
C PHE A 256 -8.45 6.24 -1.48
N ASP A 257 -7.29 6.81 -1.77
CA ASP A 257 -6.98 7.30 -3.12
C ASP A 257 -6.34 6.19 -3.96
N GLU A 258 -6.71 6.09 -5.23
CA GLU A 258 -6.26 5.03 -6.15
C GLU A 258 -6.49 3.62 -5.57
N ILE A 259 -7.71 3.34 -5.11
CA ILE A 259 -8.05 2.06 -4.48
C ILE A 259 -7.82 0.87 -5.41
N ASP A 260 -7.84 1.07 -6.73
CA ASP A 260 -7.52 0.07 -7.74
C ASP A 260 -6.08 -0.47 -7.64
N SER A 261 -5.17 0.26 -7.01
CA SER A 261 -3.82 -0.24 -6.71
C SER A 261 -3.77 -1.20 -5.50
N ILE A 262 -4.70 -1.07 -4.55
CA ILE A 262 -4.83 -1.97 -3.40
C ILE A 262 -5.72 -3.16 -3.76
N ALA A 263 -6.77 -2.90 -4.54
CA ALA A 263 -7.87 -3.81 -4.78
C ALA A 263 -8.09 -4.11 -6.26
N GLU A 264 -7.01 -4.53 -6.91
CA GLU A 264 -7.07 -5.04 -8.27
C GLU A 264 -7.88 -6.35 -8.34
N LYS A 265 -8.60 -6.55 -9.45
CA LYS A 265 -9.32 -7.80 -9.73
C LYS A 265 -8.38 -9.00 -9.55
N ARG A 266 -8.88 -9.99 -8.80
CA ARG A 266 -8.16 -11.24 -8.55
C ARG A 266 -8.04 -12.04 -9.84
N THR A 267 -6.87 -12.03 -10.43
CA THR A 267 -6.45 -12.96 -11.47
C THR A 267 -5.57 -14.04 -10.84
N ASP A 268 -5.37 -15.17 -11.53
CA ASP A 268 -4.48 -16.22 -11.04
C ASP A 268 -3.03 -15.69 -10.86
N ASP A 269 -2.65 -14.68 -11.65
CA ASP A 269 -1.33 -14.02 -11.60
C ASP A 269 -1.19 -12.88 -10.57
N SER A 270 -2.25 -12.48 -9.84
CA SER A 270 -2.11 -11.40 -8.86
C SER A 270 -1.25 -11.84 -7.67
N HIS A 271 -0.33 -10.97 -7.25
CA HIS A 271 0.53 -11.20 -6.09
C HIS A 271 -0.29 -11.55 -4.83
N GLU A 272 0.09 -12.61 -4.10
CA GLU A 272 -0.61 -13.04 -2.88
C GLU A 272 -0.73 -11.92 -1.82
N ALA A 273 0.28 -11.05 -1.79
CA ALA A 273 0.30 -9.82 -1.01
C ALA A 273 -0.93 -8.93 -1.23
N SER A 274 -1.25 -8.63 -2.49
CA SER A 274 -2.38 -7.80 -2.87
C SER A 274 -3.70 -8.48 -2.48
N LYS A 275 -3.82 -9.79 -2.76
CA LYS A 275 -5.00 -10.60 -2.36
C LYS A 275 -5.27 -10.53 -0.86
N ARG A 276 -4.23 -10.56 -0.02
CA ARG A 276 -4.34 -10.43 1.44
C ARG A 276 -4.75 -9.03 1.88
N LEU A 277 -4.20 -7.98 1.28
CA LEU A 277 -4.62 -6.60 1.56
C LEU A 277 -6.09 -6.36 1.23
N VAL A 278 -6.58 -6.86 0.09
CA VAL A 278 -7.99 -6.80 -0.26
C VAL A 278 -8.84 -7.56 0.76
N ALA A 279 -8.47 -8.80 1.10
CA ALA A 279 -9.18 -9.58 2.10
C ALA A 279 -9.25 -8.85 3.45
N GLN A 280 -8.17 -8.16 3.84
CA GLN A 280 -8.12 -7.38 5.06
C GLN A 280 -9.03 -6.15 4.98
N LEU A 281 -9.01 -5.40 3.88
CA LEU A 281 -9.89 -4.25 3.68
C LEU A 281 -11.37 -4.68 3.71
N LEU A 282 -11.72 -5.78 3.06
CA LEU A 282 -13.08 -6.34 3.11
C LEU A 282 -13.48 -6.72 4.53
N THR A 283 -12.58 -7.37 5.27
CA THR A 283 -12.82 -7.74 6.67
C THR A 283 -13.03 -6.51 7.55
N LEU A 284 -12.25 -5.45 7.34
CA LEU A 284 -12.42 -4.19 8.04
C LEU A 284 -13.77 -3.57 7.72
N LEU A 285 -14.09 -3.36 6.44
CA LEU A 285 -15.38 -2.81 5.98
C LEU A 285 -16.59 -3.59 6.52
N ASP A 286 -16.48 -4.91 6.61
CA ASP A 286 -17.54 -5.77 7.15
C ASP A 286 -17.62 -5.72 8.69
N GLY A 287 -16.47 -5.55 9.36
CA GLY A 287 -16.29 -5.76 10.78
C GLY A 287 -16.54 -4.57 11.71
N PHE A 288 -16.43 -3.32 11.23
CA PHE A 288 -16.63 -2.17 12.13
C PHE A 288 -18.10 -1.86 12.42
N ASP A 289 -18.40 -1.54 13.69
CA ASP A 289 -19.77 -1.34 14.14
C ASP A 289 -20.32 0.03 13.73
N GLN A 290 -20.97 0.00 12.58
CA GLN A 290 -21.71 1.11 11.99
C GLN A 290 -22.86 1.65 12.82
N ARG A 291 -23.18 1.11 14.01
CA ARG A 291 -24.10 1.76 14.94
C ARG A 291 -23.36 2.63 15.95
N SER A 292 -22.22 2.18 16.45
CA SER A 292 -21.44 2.90 17.47
C SER A 292 -20.43 3.90 16.90
N SER A 293 -19.91 3.69 15.69
CA SER A 293 -18.89 4.56 15.08
C SER A 293 -19.45 5.53 14.02
N ASN A 294 -19.14 6.81 14.10
CA ASN A 294 -19.50 7.81 13.07
C ASN A 294 -18.39 7.94 12.00
N VAL A 295 -18.13 6.83 11.31
CA VAL A 295 -17.05 6.71 10.32
C VAL A 295 -17.64 6.43 8.94
N VAL A 296 -17.23 7.22 7.95
CA VAL A 296 -17.56 7.01 6.54
C VAL A 296 -16.29 6.68 5.78
N VAL A 297 -16.30 5.59 5.02
CA VAL A 297 -15.19 5.25 4.13
C VAL A 297 -15.49 5.83 2.74
N ILE A 298 -14.55 6.53 2.15
CA ILE A 298 -14.63 7.00 0.77
C ILE A 298 -13.46 6.40 0.02
N ALA A 299 -13.68 5.87 -1.17
CA ALA A 299 -12.61 5.37 -2.03
C ALA A 299 -12.69 6.06 -3.38
N ALA A 300 -11.55 6.32 -4.01
CA ALA A 300 -11.48 6.88 -5.36
C ALA A 300 -10.71 5.94 -6.29
N THR A 301 -11.22 5.76 -7.51
CA THR A 301 -10.57 5.02 -8.57
C THR A 301 -10.69 5.77 -9.89
N ASN A 302 -9.70 5.61 -10.76
CA ASN A 302 -9.78 6.05 -12.15
C ASN A 302 -10.18 4.91 -13.11
N ARG A 303 -10.25 3.68 -12.60
CA ARG A 303 -10.48 2.45 -13.36
C ARG A 303 -11.39 1.53 -12.56
N ILE A 304 -12.69 1.79 -12.61
CA ILE A 304 -13.68 0.99 -11.90
C ILE A 304 -13.62 -0.49 -12.32
N ASP A 305 -13.35 -0.75 -13.59
CA ASP A 305 -13.22 -2.10 -14.14
C ASP A 305 -12.08 -2.92 -13.53
N ASN A 306 -11.09 -2.26 -12.93
CA ASN A 306 -9.97 -2.91 -12.27
C ASN A 306 -10.25 -3.23 -10.80
N VAL A 307 -11.31 -2.70 -10.20
CA VAL A 307 -11.61 -2.89 -8.79
C VAL A 307 -12.23 -4.27 -8.53
N ASP A 308 -11.81 -4.93 -7.46
CA ASP A 308 -12.40 -6.20 -7.00
C ASP A 308 -13.92 -6.05 -6.77
N GLU A 309 -14.73 -6.83 -7.50
CA GLU A 309 -16.19 -6.82 -7.42
C GLU A 309 -16.72 -7.08 -6.00
N ALA A 310 -15.94 -7.73 -5.15
CA ALA A 310 -16.29 -7.91 -3.75
C ALA A 310 -16.49 -6.55 -3.06
N LEU A 311 -15.70 -5.53 -3.37
CA LEU A 311 -15.86 -4.19 -2.77
C LEU A 311 -17.15 -3.50 -3.20
N LEU A 312 -17.65 -3.81 -4.41
CA LEU A 312 -18.86 -3.24 -5.00
C LEU A 312 -20.16 -3.90 -4.51
N ARG A 313 -20.05 -4.95 -3.69
CA ARG A 313 -21.24 -5.64 -3.15
C ARG A 313 -21.97 -4.75 -2.13
N PRO A 314 -23.31 -4.83 -2.07
CA PRO A 314 -24.10 -4.10 -1.07
C PRO A 314 -23.61 -4.36 0.36
N GLY A 315 -23.57 -3.31 1.18
CA GLY A 315 -23.06 -3.32 2.55
C GLY A 315 -21.58 -2.97 2.68
N ARG A 316 -20.91 -2.58 1.59
CA ARG A 316 -19.53 -2.08 1.52
C ARG A 316 -19.52 -0.68 0.89
N PHE A 317 -19.20 -0.54 -0.40
CA PHE A 317 -19.41 0.72 -1.10
C PHE A 317 -20.85 0.80 -1.61
N ASP A 318 -21.75 1.28 -0.74
CA ASP A 318 -23.18 1.34 -1.00
C ASP A 318 -23.56 2.46 -1.99
N TRP A 319 -22.77 3.54 -2.02
CA TRP A 319 -22.98 4.68 -2.91
C TRP A 319 -21.85 4.79 -3.91
N GLU A 320 -22.21 5.14 -5.13
CA GLU A 320 -21.28 5.57 -6.17
C GLU A 320 -21.55 7.03 -6.53
N ILE A 321 -20.48 7.80 -6.68
CA ILE A 321 -20.51 9.16 -7.22
C ILE A 321 -19.55 9.20 -8.41
N GLU A 322 -20.11 9.28 -9.61
CA GLU A 322 -19.36 9.32 -10.85
C GLU A 322 -18.92 10.75 -11.19
N PHE A 323 -17.66 10.91 -11.54
CA PHE A 323 -17.07 12.17 -11.96
C PHE A 323 -16.75 12.10 -13.45
N GLU A 324 -17.62 12.64 -14.28
CA GLU A 324 -17.36 12.77 -15.72
C GLU A 324 -16.33 13.87 -16.02
N LEU A 325 -15.96 14.00 -17.30
CA LEU A 325 -15.24 15.19 -17.75
C LEU A 325 -16.18 16.41 -17.65
N PRO A 326 -15.67 17.59 -17.27
CA PRO A 326 -16.51 18.75 -17.00
C PRO A 326 -17.18 19.28 -18.28
N THR A 327 -18.47 19.63 -18.17
CA THR A 327 -19.23 20.33 -19.21
C THR A 327 -18.70 21.75 -19.44
N VAL A 328 -19.16 22.45 -20.48
CA VAL A 328 -18.72 23.85 -20.74
C VAL A 328 -19.02 24.73 -19.51
N GLU A 329 -20.19 24.56 -18.91
CA GLU A 329 -20.63 25.26 -17.72
C GLU A 329 -19.75 24.94 -16.51
N ASP A 330 -19.40 23.65 -16.31
CA ASP A 330 -18.49 23.25 -15.26
C ASP A 330 -17.09 23.85 -15.46
N ARG A 331 -16.57 23.83 -16.69
CA ARG A 331 -15.25 24.39 -17.01
C ARG A 331 -15.20 25.88 -16.74
N LEU A 332 -16.26 26.61 -17.09
CA LEU A 332 -16.38 28.03 -16.77
C LEU A 332 -16.34 28.28 -15.27
N GLU A 333 -17.13 27.54 -14.49
CA GLU A 333 -17.18 27.71 -13.03
C GLU A 333 -15.85 27.33 -12.37
N ILE A 334 -15.20 26.26 -12.83
CA ILE A 334 -13.84 25.87 -12.39
C ILE A 334 -12.85 27.01 -12.64
N LEU A 335 -12.86 27.61 -13.84
CA LEU A 335 -11.98 28.72 -14.18
C LEU A 335 -12.26 29.96 -13.32
N GLN A 336 -13.54 30.26 -13.03
CA GLN A 336 -13.95 31.39 -12.20
C GLN A 336 -13.50 31.23 -10.76
N VAL A 337 -13.76 30.08 -10.13
CA VAL A 337 -13.34 29.78 -8.75
C VAL A 337 -11.82 29.88 -8.60
N ASP A 338 -11.09 29.41 -9.62
CA ASP A 338 -9.63 29.53 -9.62
C ASP A 338 -9.15 30.97 -9.81
N ALA A 339 -9.88 31.80 -10.55
CA ALA A 339 -9.57 33.21 -10.76
C ALA A 339 -9.70 34.02 -9.46
N GLU A 340 -10.72 33.74 -8.64
CA GLU A 340 -10.99 34.45 -7.38
C GLU A 340 -9.84 34.39 -6.38
N ARG A 341 -9.01 33.34 -6.46
CA ARG A 341 -7.83 33.16 -5.59
C ARG A 341 -6.57 33.82 -6.13
N LYS A 342 -6.63 34.46 -7.30
CA LYS A 342 -5.48 35.01 -8.02
C LYS A 342 -5.64 36.50 -8.22
N ARG A 343 -4.51 37.20 -8.31
CA ARG A 343 -4.51 38.61 -8.71
C ARG A 343 -4.59 38.66 -10.22
N THR A 344 -5.73 39.08 -10.73
CA THR A 344 -5.98 39.21 -12.16
C THR A 344 -6.28 40.66 -12.54
N ILE A 345 -5.97 41.05 -13.77
CA ILE A 345 -6.24 42.38 -14.31
C ILE A 345 -6.95 42.27 -15.67
N GLY A 346 -7.87 43.21 -15.94
CA GLY A 346 -8.61 43.24 -17.20
C GLY A 346 -9.79 42.27 -17.23
N LYS A 347 -10.38 42.12 -18.43
CA LYS A 347 -11.50 41.20 -18.67
C LYS A 347 -10.94 39.89 -19.20
N LEU A 348 -10.95 38.85 -18.38
CA LEU A 348 -10.41 37.54 -18.73
C LEU A 348 -11.36 36.79 -19.67
N PRO A 349 -10.85 36.09 -20.71
CA PRO A 349 -11.65 35.39 -21.71
C PRO A 349 -12.09 34.00 -21.22
N LEU A 350 -12.63 33.90 -20.00
CA LEU A 350 -12.92 32.59 -19.37
C LEU A 350 -14.00 31.79 -20.11
N GLN A 351 -15.00 32.47 -20.69
CA GLN A 351 -16.04 31.84 -21.50
C GLN A 351 -15.46 31.18 -22.76
N ASP A 352 -14.65 31.93 -23.51
CA ASP A 352 -14.03 31.44 -24.74
C ASP A 352 -13.09 30.26 -24.44
N ILE A 353 -12.32 30.35 -23.35
CA ILE A 353 -11.47 29.25 -22.88
C ILE A 353 -12.32 28.02 -22.52
N ALA A 354 -13.42 28.19 -21.79
CA ALA A 354 -14.30 27.08 -21.43
C ALA A 354 -14.84 26.36 -22.67
N GLU A 355 -15.26 27.10 -23.70
CA GLU A 355 -15.75 26.52 -24.97
C GLU A 355 -14.63 25.79 -25.74
N MET A 356 -13.41 26.32 -25.75
CA MET A 356 -12.26 25.75 -26.48
C MET A 356 -11.55 24.60 -25.76
N THR A 357 -11.92 24.27 -24.52
CA THR A 357 -11.27 23.25 -23.67
C THR A 357 -12.08 21.96 -23.53
N GLU A 358 -12.82 21.58 -24.58
CA GLU A 358 -13.55 20.31 -24.58
C GLU A 358 -12.63 19.11 -24.27
N GLY A 359 -13.12 18.21 -23.42
CA GLY A 359 -12.38 17.03 -22.97
C GLY A 359 -11.26 17.31 -21.94
N TRP A 360 -11.08 18.56 -21.49
CA TRP A 360 -10.10 18.88 -20.46
C TRP A 360 -10.65 18.58 -19.06
N SER A 361 -9.83 17.94 -18.22
CA SER A 361 -10.15 17.75 -16.80
C SER A 361 -9.94 19.03 -15.99
N GLY A 362 -10.54 19.10 -14.80
CA GLY A 362 -10.35 20.23 -13.86
C GLY A 362 -8.87 20.51 -13.57
N ALA A 363 -8.05 19.47 -13.39
CA ALA A 363 -6.61 19.61 -13.20
C ALA A 363 -5.90 20.23 -14.41
N ARG A 364 -6.34 19.91 -15.63
CA ARG A 364 -5.80 20.51 -16.85
C ARG A 364 -6.21 21.98 -16.99
N LEU A 365 -7.43 22.34 -16.60
CA LEU A 365 -7.87 23.74 -16.54
C LEU A 365 -7.08 24.53 -15.51
N ALA A 366 -6.87 23.98 -14.31
CA ALA A 366 -6.04 24.60 -13.28
C ALA A 366 -4.60 24.87 -13.77
N SER A 367 -4.08 24.02 -14.66
CA SER A 367 -2.75 24.22 -15.25
C SER A 367 -2.65 25.48 -16.13
N LEU A 368 -3.75 25.98 -16.70
CA LEU A 368 -3.77 27.27 -17.41
C LEU A 368 -3.36 28.41 -16.49
N TRP A 369 -3.90 28.42 -15.28
CA TRP A 369 -3.57 29.45 -14.29
C TRP A 369 -2.12 29.36 -13.83
N THR A 370 -1.59 28.15 -13.69
CA THR A 370 -0.18 27.94 -13.36
C THR A 370 0.72 28.51 -14.46
N GLU A 371 0.46 28.18 -15.73
CA GLU A 371 1.23 28.71 -16.85
C GLU A 371 1.10 30.23 -16.98
N ALA A 372 -0.12 30.77 -16.84
CA ALA A 372 -0.37 32.21 -16.92
C ALA A 372 0.36 32.97 -15.79
N ALA A 373 0.38 32.41 -14.58
CA ALA A 373 1.14 32.96 -13.45
C ALA A 373 2.65 32.95 -13.71
N LEU A 374 3.19 31.89 -14.34
CA LEU A 374 4.61 31.81 -14.69
C LEU A 374 5.00 32.86 -15.75
N ILE A 375 4.13 33.12 -16.72
CA ILE A 375 4.34 34.16 -17.74
C ILE A 375 4.35 35.54 -17.07
N ALA A 376 3.31 35.84 -16.27
CA ALA A 376 3.22 37.10 -15.55
C ALA A 376 4.42 37.35 -14.63
N ALA A 377 4.83 36.34 -13.86
CA ALA A 377 5.98 36.42 -12.97
C ALA A 377 7.30 36.56 -13.75
N GLY A 378 7.43 35.90 -14.91
CA GLY A 378 8.60 36.02 -15.78
C GLY A 378 8.79 37.43 -16.35
N ASP A 379 7.71 38.19 -16.47
CA ASP A 379 7.70 39.60 -16.89
C ASP A 379 7.74 40.58 -15.70
N ASP A 380 8.09 40.11 -14.50
CA ASP A 380 8.11 40.89 -13.24
C ASP A 380 6.74 41.53 -12.88
N ARG A 381 5.62 40.95 -13.34
CA ARG A 381 4.27 41.42 -13.02
C ARG A 381 3.69 40.70 -11.81
N SER A 382 2.84 41.42 -11.06
CA SER A 382 2.15 40.90 -9.87
C SER A 382 0.68 40.53 -10.11
N SER A 383 0.23 40.55 -11.38
CA SER A 383 -1.14 40.22 -11.77
C SER A 383 -1.16 39.58 -13.15
N ILE A 384 -2.06 38.60 -13.30
CA ILE A 384 -2.28 37.84 -14.54
C ILE A 384 -3.25 38.63 -15.43
N SER A 385 -2.89 38.84 -16.70
CA SER A 385 -3.74 39.46 -17.71
C SER A 385 -4.45 38.43 -18.59
N ASP A 386 -5.33 38.92 -19.46
CA ASP A 386 -5.95 38.15 -20.54
C ASP A 386 -4.92 37.61 -21.55
N GLU A 387 -3.89 38.40 -21.88
CA GLU A 387 -2.79 37.96 -22.75
C GLU A 387 -2.02 36.76 -22.17
N ASP A 388 -1.79 36.74 -20.85
CA ASP A 388 -1.13 35.61 -20.18
C ASP A 388 -1.95 34.33 -20.28
N LEU A 389 -3.26 34.43 -20.06
CA LEU A 389 -4.18 33.30 -20.17
C LEU A 389 -4.26 32.78 -21.60
N ALA A 390 -4.26 33.66 -22.60
CA ALA A 390 -4.24 33.27 -24.00
C ALA A 390 -2.93 32.52 -24.35
N GLN A 391 -1.78 33.04 -23.93
CA GLN A 391 -0.49 32.35 -24.12
C GLN A 391 -0.41 31.03 -23.34
N ALA A 392 -0.93 30.99 -22.12
CA ALA A 392 -1.01 29.78 -21.31
C ALA A 392 -1.87 28.71 -22.00
N PHE A 393 -3.01 29.10 -22.57
CA PHE A 393 -3.86 28.22 -23.35
C PHE A 393 -3.10 27.58 -24.51
N GLU A 394 -2.37 28.37 -25.30
CA GLU A 394 -1.55 27.81 -26.39
C GLU A 394 -0.49 26.82 -25.89
N ARG A 395 0.18 27.12 -24.77
CA ARG A 395 1.19 26.25 -24.17
C ARG A 395 0.62 24.94 -23.68
N VAL A 396 -0.50 24.98 -22.96
CA VAL A 396 -1.15 23.77 -22.40
C VAL A 396 -1.83 22.94 -23.49
N ASN A 397 -2.40 23.58 -24.50
CA ASN A 397 -3.05 22.89 -25.61
C ASN A 397 -2.05 22.10 -26.47
N ARG A 398 -0.83 22.62 -26.65
CA ARG A 398 0.26 21.91 -27.37
C ARG A 398 0.85 20.74 -26.60
N ARG A 399 0.58 20.59 -25.29
CA ARG A 399 1.05 19.43 -24.53
C ARG A 399 0.26 18.20 -24.95
N PRO A 400 0.91 17.08 -25.32
CA PRO A 400 0.19 15.87 -25.68
C PRO A 400 -0.67 15.41 -24.51
N THR A 401 -1.96 15.24 -24.75
CA THR A 401 -2.85 14.55 -23.82
C THR A 401 -2.38 13.09 -23.75
N ARG A 402 -2.04 12.59 -22.56
CA ARG A 402 -1.84 11.14 -22.40
C ARG A 402 -3.22 10.50 -22.54
N GLU A 403 -3.55 10.02 -23.72
CA GLU A 403 -4.78 9.25 -23.94
C GLU A 403 -4.78 8.03 -23.02
N VAL A 404 -5.84 7.91 -22.21
CA VAL A 404 -6.18 6.66 -21.54
C VAL A 404 -6.72 5.76 -22.64
N LYS A 405 -5.97 4.74 -23.03
CA LYS A 405 -6.47 3.73 -23.97
C LYS A 405 -7.74 3.11 -23.38
N GLU A 406 -8.88 3.39 -23.99
CA GLU A 406 -10.10 2.60 -23.78
C GLU A 406 -9.78 1.15 -24.11
N GLY A 407 -10.09 0.25 -23.17
CA GLY A 407 -9.95 -1.18 -23.37
C GLY A 407 -10.86 -1.59 -24.53
N ASN A 408 -10.29 -2.34 -25.48
CA ASN A 408 -11.02 -2.94 -26.60
C ASN A 408 -12.36 -3.55 -26.13
N GLU A 409 -13.47 -2.98 -26.60
CA GLU A 409 -14.69 -3.74 -26.83
C GLU A 409 -14.35 -4.88 -27.79
N LYS A 410 -14.36 -6.12 -27.29
CA LYS A 410 -14.35 -7.30 -28.16
C LYS A 410 -15.79 -7.68 -28.47
N ALA A 411 -16.01 -7.79 -29.78
CA ALA A 411 -17.19 -8.27 -30.49
C ALA A 411 -17.75 -9.62 -30.00
#